data_AF-A0A1M7FR12-F1
#
_entry.id   AF-A0A1M7FR12-F1
#
_cell.length_a   1.000
_cell.length_b   1.000
_cell.length_c   1.000
_cell.angle_alpha   90.00
_cell.angle_beta   90.00
_cell.angle_gamma   90.00
#
_symmetry.space_group_name_H-M   'P 1'
#
loop_
_entity.id
_entity.type
_entity.pdbx_description
1 polymer ?
#
loop_
_entity_poly.entity_id
_entity_poly.type
_entity_poly.pdbx_seq_one_letter_code
_entity_poly.pdbx_strand_id
1 'polypeptide(L)'
;MKRLLCLPSTYLGLPILLACGLTWLTYDLSVDYLRGLLLLAASASVIVLFDVYAGVRIPEPVRFRARHYAGTRDSFVALAFAGLIAFFCLIDLTLFPIPLLDKPSSYALMEGGREHVRHISDMCWVLPPIGLLCARSKWLRNMLIVIGFLFPVLVIDRNRLFASVFSFALVIMLRRDEARPLPWKSVGFLAIAGSSVFSVLGILRSGPLENITLPFSAMYRAAPLGIKWLLLYGSAGPYNFSAILTKHYSNANFLINQVVPLKGSVVTAGTDIPLDAPTINVGTEFFPFLMALGPVGAVAAIFVLYGLLLWSVRRLRPTVPLFSLLIFLRVSYVCVMSPFAPQAFTWTNAGFIGLCLSMQVLVAWLPNRRLQKPIGDGQGEASATAV
;
A
#
# COMPACT_ATOMS: atom_id res chain seq x y z
N MET A 1 3.26 -18.16 11.81
CA MET A 1 3.09 -17.19 10.70
C MET A 1 1.66 -16.64 10.56
N LYS A 2 0.59 -17.44 10.46
CA LYS A 2 -0.79 -16.90 10.34
C LYS A 2 -1.24 -16.07 11.55
N ARG A 3 -0.87 -16.46 12.79
CA ARG A 3 -1.15 -15.65 13.99
C ARG A 3 -0.56 -14.24 13.92
N LEU A 4 0.60 -14.07 13.28
CA LEU A 4 1.21 -12.75 13.05
C LEU A 4 0.43 -11.97 11.99
N LEU A 5 0.05 -12.59 10.87
CA LEU A 5 -0.76 -11.93 9.84
C LEU A 5 -2.14 -11.47 10.33
N CYS A 6 -2.64 -12.05 11.43
CA CYS A 6 -3.88 -11.63 12.08
C CYS A 6 -3.70 -10.40 13.00
N LEU A 7 -2.47 -10.04 13.37
CA LEU A 7 -2.17 -8.84 14.15
C LEU A 7 -2.13 -7.61 13.23
N PRO A 8 -2.95 -6.57 13.49
CA PRO A 8 -2.82 -5.28 12.81
C PRO A 8 -1.38 -4.74 12.82
N SER A 9 -0.69 -4.79 13.95
CA SER A 9 0.69 -4.28 14.11
C SER A 9 1.71 -4.91 13.15
N THR A 10 1.46 -6.12 12.64
CA THR A 10 2.31 -6.78 11.63
C THR A 10 2.45 -5.96 10.35
N TYR A 11 1.45 -5.16 10.00
CA TYR A 11 1.47 -4.37 8.77
C TYR A 11 2.13 -2.99 8.96
N LEU A 12 2.46 -2.58 10.18
CA LEU A 12 3.04 -1.26 10.47
C LEU A 12 4.32 -1.38 11.31
N GLY A 13 4.22 -1.98 12.50
CA GLY A 13 5.33 -2.08 13.44
C GLY A 13 6.47 -2.95 12.91
N LEU A 14 6.18 -4.14 12.38
CA LEU A 14 7.23 -5.02 11.84
C LEU A 14 7.97 -4.41 10.63
N PRO A 15 7.31 -3.80 9.63
CA PRO A 15 7.97 -3.06 8.57
C PRO A 15 8.89 -1.93 9.10
N ILE A 16 8.44 -1.14 10.07
CA ILE A 16 9.26 -0.08 10.67
C ILE A 16 10.49 -0.68 11.38
N LEU A 17 10.30 -1.72 12.20
CA LEU A 17 11.40 -2.40 12.90
C LEU A 17 12.40 -3.03 11.92
N LEU A 18 11.90 -3.67 10.86
CA LEU A 18 12.73 -4.25 9.81
C LEU A 18 13.55 -3.16 9.10
N ALA A 19 12.91 -2.05 8.71
CA ALA A 19 13.60 -0.93 8.09
C ALA A 19 14.65 -0.33 9.03
N CYS A 20 14.34 -0.19 10.32
CA CYS A 20 15.30 0.30 11.32
C CYS A 20 16.50 -0.64 11.46
N GLY A 21 16.28 -1.96 11.51
CA GLY A 21 17.34 -2.96 11.54
C GLY A 21 18.19 -2.95 10.27
N LEU A 22 17.56 -2.80 9.10
CA LEU A 22 18.28 -2.66 7.83
C LEU A 22 19.13 -1.39 7.82
N THR A 23 18.63 -0.26 8.31
CA THR A 23 19.39 0.99 8.43
C THR A 23 20.59 0.83 9.37
N TRP A 24 20.40 0.20 10.53
CA TRP A 24 21.50 -0.09 11.46
C TRP A 24 22.61 -0.94 10.82
N LEU A 25 22.25 -1.91 9.98
CA LEU A 25 23.22 -2.78 9.31
C LEU A 25 23.87 -2.12 8.08
N THR A 26 23.15 -1.22 7.42
CA THR A 26 23.56 -0.63 6.13
C THR A 26 24.50 0.56 6.30
N TYR A 27 24.39 1.30 7.40
CA TYR A 27 25.13 2.54 7.63
C TYR A 27 25.98 2.49 8.90
N ASP A 28 27.17 3.07 8.85
CA ASP A 28 27.98 3.39 10.02
C ASP A 28 27.41 4.67 10.66
N LEU A 29 26.36 4.51 11.46
CA LEU A 29 25.61 5.63 12.03
C LEU A 29 26.38 6.34 13.15
N SER A 30 26.35 7.67 13.14
CA SER A 30 26.78 8.47 14.30
C SER A 30 25.80 8.30 15.47
N VAL A 31 26.28 8.60 16.68
CA VAL A 31 25.47 8.54 17.91
C VAL A 31 24.25 9.47 17.81
N ASP A 32 24.38 10.61 17.13
CA ASP A 32 23.28 11.56 16.98
C ASP A 32 22.17 11.02 16.07
N TYR A 33 22.54 10.35 14.97
CA TYR A 33 21.58 9.77 14.03
C TYR A 33 20.83 8.58 14.66
N LEU A 34 21.44 7.90 15.63
CA LEU A 34 20.77 6.81 16.34
C LEU A 34 19.49 7.25 17.05
N ARG A 35 19.38 8.52 17.47
CA ARG A 35 18.19 9.04 18.15
C ARG A 35 16.92 8.91 17.30
N GLY A 36 17.01 9.21 16.00
CA GLY A 36 15.86 9.11 15.09
C GLY A 36 15.46 7.66 14.84
N LEU A 37 16.44 6.78 14.71
CA LEU A 37 16.22 5.35 14.55
C LEU A 37 15.54 4.73 15.78
N LEU A 38 16.02 5.09 16.99
CA LEU A 38 15.44 4.65 18.26
C LEU A 38 14.01 5.17 18.44
N LEU A 39 13.72 6.40 18.02
CA LEU A 39 12.37 6.95 18.06
C LEU A 39 11.38 6.13 17.22
N LEU A 40 11.77 5.77 15.99
CA LEU A 40 10.97 4.93 15.10
C LEU A 40 10.81 3.52 15.69
N ALA A 41 11.90 2.90 16.15
CA ALA A 41 11.90 1.56 16.71
C ALA A 41 11.09 1.46 18.01
N ALA A 42 11.20 2.45 18.90
CA ALA A 42 10.42 2.53 20.14
C ALA A 42 8.93 2.69 19.84
N SER A 43 8.56 3.59 18.93
CA SER A 43 7.16 3.81 18.53
C SER A 43 6.54 2.54 17.93
N ALA A 44 7.28 1.86 17.04
CA ALA A 44 6.85 0.60 16.45
C ALA A 44 6.73 -0.53 17.50
N SER A 45 7.65 -0.60 18.46
CA SER A 45 7.61 -1.58 19.55
C SER A 45 6.40 -1.36 20.45
N VAL A 46 6.10 -0.11 20.82
CA VAL A 46 4.90 0.25 21.58
C VAL A 46 3.63 -0.20 20.85
N ILE A 47 3.54 0.01 19.54
CA ILE A 47 2.40 -0.45 18.74
C ILE A 47 2.27 -1.98 18.77
N VAL A 48 3.37 -2.71 18.58
CA VAL A 48 3.35 -4.19 18.61
C VAL A 48 2.92 -4.68 20.00
N LEU A 49 3.48 -4.13 21.07
CA LEU A 49 3.13 -4.49 22.45
C LEU A 49 1.66 -4.19 22.75
N PHE A 50 1.19 -2.99 22.39
CA PHE A 50 -0.19 -2.59 22.57
C PHE A 50 -1.15 -3.49 21.79
N ASP A 51 -0.84 -3.86 20.54
CA ASP A 51 -1.70 -4.72 19.72
C ASP A 51 -1.78 -6.16 20.25
N VAL A 52 -0.67 -6.68 20.79
CA VAL A 52 -0.65 -7.97 21.49
C VAL A 52 -1.59 -7.91 22.70
N TYR A 53 -1.49 -6.85 23.52
CA TYR A 53 -2.31 -6.63 24.71
C TYR A 53 -3.80 -6.39 24.38
N ALA A 54 -4.10 -5.52 23.42
CA ALA A 54 -5.47 -5.10 23.07
C ALA A 54 -6.30 -6.23 22.42
N GLY A 55 -5.66 -7.32 21.96
CA GLY A 55 -6.37 -8.48 21.42
C GLY A 55 -7.14 -8.23 20.13
N VAL A 56 -6.93 -7.09 19.46
CA VAL A 56 -7.60 -6.81 18.17
C VAL A 56 -6.97 -7.70 17.10
N ARG A 57 -7.80 -8.49 16.42
CA ARG A 57 -7.36 -9.40 15.36
C ARG A 57 -8.19 -9.18 14.10
N ILE A 58 -7.53 -9.31 12.96
CA ILE A 58 -8.19 -9.48 11.66
C ILE A 58 -9.10 -10.71 11.74
N PRO A 59 -10.27 -10.70 11.08
CA PRO A 59 -11.18 -11.85 11.08
C PRO A 59 -10.47 -13.16 10.70
N GLU A 60 -11.01 -14.28 11.14
CA GLU A 60 -10.42 -15.58 10.83
C GLU A 60 -10.46 -15.86 9.31
N PRO A 61 -9.42 -16.51 8.75
CA PRO A 61 -9.38 -16.90 7.33
C PRO A 61 -10.65 -17.63 6.85
N VAL A 62 -11.29 -18.41 7.73
CA VAL A 62 -12.55 -19.12 7.44
C VAL A 62 -13.64 -18.14 6.98
N ARG A 63 -13.74 -16.95 7.59
CA ARG A 63 -14.74 -15.93 7.22
C ARG A 63 -14.47 -15.35 5.83
N PHE A 64 -13.19 -15.13 5.49
CA PHE A 64 -12.78 -14.70 4.15
C PHE A 64 -13.08 -15.77 3.08
N ARG A 65 -12.96 -17.06 3.42
CA ARG A 65 -13.30 -18.17 2.53
C ARG A 65 -14.80 -18.32 2.32
N ALA A 66 -15.56 -18.28 3.42
CA ALA A 66 -17.01 -18.44 3.41
C ALA A 66 -17.70 -17.33 2.59
N ARG A 67 -17.13 -16.12 2.55
CA ARG A 67 -17.71 -15.01 1.80
C ARG A 67 -17.54 -15.19 0.29
N HIS A 68 -18.67 -15.19 -0.41
CA HIS A 68 -18.75 -15.23 -1.87
C HIS A 68 -19.31 -13.89 -2.37
N TYR A 69 -18.51 -13.16 -3.14
CA TYR A 69 -18.94 -11.86 -3.69
C TYR A 69 -19.56 -12.00 -5.08
N ALA A 70 -19.20 -13.03 -5.86
CA ALA A 70 -19.60 -13.15 -7.26
C ALA A 70 -21.13 -13.22 -7.48
N GLY A 71 -21.67 -12.22 -8.20
CA GLY A 71 -23.10 -12.04 -8.47
C GLY A 71 -23.92 -11.62 -7.25
N THR A 72 -23.28 -10.83 -6.38
CA THR A 72 -23.94 -9.98 -5.38
C THR A 72 -23.97 -8.53 -5.90
N ARG A 73 -24.73 -7.66 -5.24
CA ARG A 73 -24.71 -6.21 -5.52
C ARG A 73 -23.30 -5.62 -5.36
N ASP A 74 -22.58 -6.07 -4.33
CA ASP A 74 -21.18 -5.69 -4.08
C ASP A 74 -20.32 -5.94 -5.31
N SER A 75 -20.43 -7.13 -5.92
CA SER A 75 -19.68 -7.45 -7.14
C SER A 75 -20.09 -6.64 -8.35
N PHE A 76 -21.35 -6.25 -8.47
CA PHE A 76 -21.80 -5.42 -9.59
C PHE A 76 -21.15 -4.04 -9.52
N VAL A 77 -21.24 -3.37 -8.37
CA VAL A 77 -20.63 -2.05 -8.17
C VAL A 77 -19.11 -2.13 -8.30
N ALA A 78 -18.48 -3.16 -7.73
CA ALA A 78 -17.03 -3.34 -7.84
C ALA A 78 -16.56 -3.62 -9.28
N LEU A 79 -17.30 -4.42 -10.05
CA LEU A 79 -16.95 -4.68 -11.46
C LEU A 79 -17.17 -3.43 -12.33
N ALA A 80 -18.20 -2.63 -12.07
CA ALA A 80 -18.40 -1.35 -12.74
C ALA A 80 -17.23 -0.39 -12.44
N PHE A 81 -16.83 -0.30 -11.17
CA PHE A 81 -15.66 0.47 -10.75
C PHE A 81 -14.36 -0.03 -11.39
N ALA A 82 -14.15 -1.35 -11.44
CA ALA A 82 -12.99 -1.94 -12.12
C ALA A 82 -13.00 -1.65 -13.64
N GLY A 83 -14.17 -1.66 -14.28
CA GLY A 83 -14.33 -1.28 -15.67
C GLY A 83 -13.94 0.17 -15.93
N LEU A 84 -14.36 1.09 -15.05
CA LEU A 84 -13.97 2.50 -15.11
C LEU A 84 -12.44 2.65 -15.00
N ILE A 85 -11.81 1.99 -14.02
CA ILE A 85 -10.34 2.05 -13.88
C ILE A 85 -9.64 1.49 -15.13
N ALA A 86 -10.09 0.34 -15.64
CA ALA A 86 -9.50 -0.26 -16.83
C ALA A 86 -9.63 0.65 -18.08
N PHE A 87 -10.75 1.35 -18.21
CA PHE A 87 -10.95 2.35 -19.25
C PHE A 87 -9.97 3.52 -19.11
N PHE A 88 -9.77 4.04 -17.90
CA PHE A 88 -8.77 5.10 -17.66
C PHE A 88 -7.33 4.62 -17.85
N CYS A 89 -7.02 3.36 -17.56
CA CYS A 89 -5.72 2.76 -17.91
C CYS A 89 -5.51 2.74 -19.42
N LEU A 90 -6.54 2.43 -20.20
CA LEU A 90 -6.48 2.48 -21.66
C LEU A 90 -6.24 3.91 -22.15
N ILE A 91 -7.01 4.88 -21.64
CA ILE A 91 -6.85 6.31 -21.97
C ILE A 91 -5.42 6.78 -21.69
N ASP A 92 -4.84 6.43 -20.54
CA ASP A 92 -3.47 6.84 -20.18
C ASP A 92 -2.44 6.30 -21.18
N LEU A 93 -2.61 5.05 -21.63
CA LEU A 93 -1.70 4.40 -22.58
C LEU A 93 -1.92 4.84 -24.03
N THR A 94 -3.11 5.31 -24.41
CA THR A 94 -3.41 5.71 -25.79
C THR A 94 -3.24 7.20 -26.05
N LEU A 95 -3.51 8.04 -25.05
CA LEU A 95 -3.44 9.50 -25.19
C LEU A 95 -2.09 10.08 -24.78
N PHE A 96 -1.26 9.33 -24.05
CA PHE A 96 0.02 9.84 -23.56
C PHE A 96 1.18 8.90 -23.91
N PRO A 97 2.39 9.44 -24.09
CA PRO A 97 3.59 8.64 -24.31
C PRO A 97 3.79 7.62 -23.19
N ILE A 98 4.14 6.39 -23.59
CA ILE A 98 4.35 5.27 -22.69
C ILE A 98 5.77 5.42 -22.11
N PRO A 99 5.93 5.73 -20.82
CA PRO A 99 7.23 6.05 -20.24
C PRO A 99 8.30 4.99 -20.48
N LEU A 100 7.91 3.71 -20.45
CA LEU A 100 8.81 2.58 -20.71
C LEU A 100 9.35 2.52 -22.14
N LEU A 101 8.56 2.99 -23.12
CA LEU A 101 8.94 2.93 -24.53
C LEU A 101 9.62 4.22 -25.01
N ASP A 102 9.20 5.37 -24.49
CA ASP A 102 9.67 6.66 -25.00
C ASP A 102 10.94 7.15 -24.29
N LYS A 103 10.93 7.24 -22.96
CA LYS A 103 12.07 7.75 -22.16
C LYS A 103 12.09 7.11 -20.76
N PRO A 104 12.67 5.91 -20.61
CA PRO A 104 12.67 5.18 -19.34
C PRO A 104 13.48 5.83 -18.22
N SER A 105 14.36 6.78 -18.55
CA SER A 105 15.16 7.56 -17.60
C SER A 105 14.44 8.80 -17.03
N SER A 106 13.34 9.25 -17.67
CA SER A 106 12.55 10.38 -17.18
C SER A 106 11.28 9.90 -16.48
N TYR A 107 10.89 10.58 -15.40
CA TYR A 107 9.56 10.40 -14.81
C TYR A 107 8.48 10.61 -15.88
N ALA A 108 7.33 9.93 -15.75
CA ALA A 108 6.17 10.26 -16.57
C ALA A 108 5.88 11.77 -16.42
N LEU A 109 6.03 12.53 -17.50
CA LEU A 109 5.64 13.93 -17.54
C LEU A 109 4.14 14.00 -17.25
N MET A 110 3.76 14.70 -16.19
CA MET A 110 2.36 14.84 -15.74
C MET A 110 1.64 16.02 -16.41
N GLU A 111 2.25 16.61 -17.44
CA GLU A 111 1.72 17.74 -18.18
C GLU A 111 0.56 17.35 -19.11
N GLY A 112 -0.19 18.34 -19.60
CA GLY A 112 -1.24 18.12 -20.60
C GLY A 112 -2.48 17.37 -20.11
N GLY A 113 -2.79 17.42 -18.80
CA GLY A 113 -3.96 16.77 -18.22
C GLY A 113 -3.76 15.29 -17.86
N ARG A 114 -2.56 14.74 -18.11
CA ARG A 114 -2.20 13.36 -17.72
C ARG A 114 -2.43 13.10 -16.24
N GLU A 115 -2.17 14.08 -15.37
CA GLU A 115 -2.39 13.99 -13.92
C GLU A 115 -3.82 13.54 -13.55
N HIS A 116 -4.84 14.07 -14.23
CA HIS A 116 -6.24 13.74 -13.95
C HIS A 116 -6.57 12.28 -14.31
N VAL A 117 -6.07 11.82 -15.47
CA VAL A 117 -6.22 10.44 -15.91
C VAL A 117 -5.45 9.50 -14.98
N ARG A 118 -4.22 9.91 -14.61
CA ARG A 118 -3.32 9.18 -13.71
C ARG A 118 -3.92 8.97 -12.33
N HIS A 119 -4.67 9.94 -11.79
CA HIS A 119 -5.33 9.78 -10.49
C HIS A 119 -6.32 8.61 -10.46
N ILE A 120 -6.96 8.30 -11.59
CA ILE A 120 -7.92 7.20 -11.69
C ILE A 120 -7.21 5.91 -12.11
N SER A 121 -6.31 5.96 -13.10
CA SER A 121 -5.55 4.79 -13.57
C SER A 121 -4.59 4.24 -12.50
N ASP A 122 -4.11 5.08 -11.58
CA ASP A 122 -3.33 4.68 -10.40
C ASP A 122 -4.08 3.73 -9.46
N MET A 123 -5.41 3.66 -9.54
CA MET A 123 -6.22 2.71 -8.78
C MET A 123 -6.23 1.30 -9.40
N CYS A 124 -5.44 1.05 -10.47
CA CYS A 124 -5.27 -0.25 -11.12
C CYS A 124 -4.90 -1.40 -10.17
N TRP A 125 -4.28 -1.11 -9.02
CA TRP A 125 -3.95 -2.10 -8.00
C TRP A 125 -5.18 -2.83 -7.41
N VAL A 126 -6.37 -2.26 -7.59
CA VAL A 126 -7.65 -2.84 -7.15
C VAL A 126 -8.17 -3.89 -8.15
N LEU A 127 -7.70 -3.89 -9.39
CA LEU A 127 -8.18 -4.80 -10.43
C LEU A 127 -7.90 -6.28 -10.10
N PRO A 128 -6.68 -6.68 -9.65
CA PRO A 128 -6.42 -8.07 -9.27
C PRO A 128 -7.31 -8.59 -8.13
N PRO A 129 -7.48 -7.90 -6.98
CA PRO A 129 -8.37 -8.37 -5.92
C PRO A 129 -9.85 -8.37 -6.36
N ILE A 130 -10.33 -7.39 -7.13
CA ILE A 130 -11.71 -7.43 -7.66
C ILE A 130 -11.89 -8.62 -8.62
N GLY A 131 -10.94 -8.84 -9.53
CA GLY A 131 -10.97 -9.97 -10.45
C GLY A 131 -11.05 -11.31 -9.73
N LEU A 132 -10.24 -11.50 -8.67
CA LEU A 132 -10.25 -12.72 -7.87
C LEU A 132 -11.56 -12.94 -7.08
N LEU A 133 -12.15 -11.87 -6.58
CA LEU A 133 -13.28 -11.94 -5.64
C LEU A 133 -14.65 -11.91 -6.34
N CYS A 134 -14.77 -11.13 -7.42
CA CYS A 134 -16.05 -10.75 -8.01
C CYS A 134 -16.32 -11.37 -9.38
N ALA A 135 -15.29 -11.68 -10.18
CA ALA A 135 -15.49 -12.17 -11.54
C ALA A 135 -15.88 -13.65 -11.57
N ARG A 136 -17.00 -13.96 -12.25
CA ARG A 136 -17.45 -15.35 -12.51
C ARG A 136 -16.72 -15.98 -13.69
N SER A 137 -16.49 -15.20 -14.75
CA SER A 137 -15.80 -15.66 -15.96
C SER A 137 -14.29 -15.72 -15.71
N LYS A 138 -13.66 -16.84 -16.10
CA LYS A 138 -12.20 -17.00 -16.06
C LYS A 138 -11.51 -15.94 -16.91
N TRP A 139 -12.11 -15.57 -18.04
CA TRP A 139 -11.56 -14.57 -18.96
C TRP A 139 -11.52 -13.19 -18.30
N LEU A 140 -12.66 -12.70 -17.78
CA LEU A 140 -12.74 -11.41 -17.10
C LEU A 140 -11.80 -11.34 -15.90
N ARG A 141 -11.73 -12.41 -15.10
CA ARG A 141 -10.80 -12.51 -13.98
C ARG A 141 -9.35 -12.33 -14.43
N ASN A 142 -8.94 -13.07 -15.45
CA ASN A 142 -7.55 -13.03 -15.94
C ASN A 142 -7.23 -11.67 -16.58
N MET A 143 -8.17 -11.08 -17.32
CA MET A 143 -8.05 -9.73 -17.88
C MET A 143 -7.78 -8.69 -16.79
N LEU A 144 -8.59 -8.65 -15.73
CA LEU A 144 -8.42 -7.70 -14.63
C LEU A 144 -7.07 -7.89 -13.90
N ILE A 145 -6.64 -9.15 -13.72
CA ILE A 145 -5.34 -9.46 -13.13
C ILE A 145 -4.21 -8.95 -14.02
N VAL A 146 -4.24 -9.25 -15.32
CA VAL A 146 -3.21 -8.84 -16.28
C VAL A 146 -3.11 -7.32 -16.34
N ILE A 147 -4.24 -6.61 -16.47
CA ILE A 147 -4.24 -5.15 -16.52
C ILE A 147 -3.62 -4.55 -15.25
N GLY A 148 -4.01 -5.05 -14.07
CA GLY A 148 -3.50 -4.56 -12.78
C GLY A 148 -2.01 -4.78 -12.54
N PHE A 149 -1.37 -5.71 -13.25
CA PHE A 149 0.08 -5.94 -13.20
C PHE A 149 0.84 -5.26 -14.34
N LEU A 150 0.29 -5.31 -15.56
CA LEU A 150 0.95 -4.79 -16.75
C LEU A 150 0.95 -3.27 -16.79
N PHE A 151 -0.15 -2.63 -16.41
CA PHE A 151 -0.26 -1.17 -16.47
C PHE A 151 0.84 -0.47 -15.65
N PRO A 152 1.04 -0.77 -14.34
CA PRO A 152 2.14 -0.19 -13.56
C PRO A 152 3.53 -0.38 -14.16
N VAL A 153 3.78 -1.51 -14.84
CA VAL A 153 5.06 -1.79 -15.52
C VAL A 153 5.26 -0.84 -16.70
N LEU A 154 4.23 -0.70 -17.55
CA LEU A 154 4.27 0.18 -18.73
C LEU A 154 4.50 1.65 -18.34
N VAL A 155 3.95 2.07 -17.20
CA VAL A 155 4.05 3.45 -16.72
C VAL A 155 5.19 3.70 -15.72
N ILE A 156 6.05 2.70 -15.49
CA ILE A 156 7.20 2.73 -14.56
C ILE A 156 6.79 3.12 -13.12
N ASP A 157 5.62 2.66 -12.68
CA ASP A 157 5.13 2.91 -11.32
C ASP A 157 5.34 1.71 -10.39
N ARG A 158 6.49 1.77 -9.70
CA ARG A 158 6.90 0.77 -8.69
C ARG A 158 5.90 0.67 -7.54
N ASN A 159 5.33 1.79 -7.10
CA ASN A 159 4.44 1.82 -5.94
C ASN A 159 3.09 1.18 -6.27
N ARG A 160 2.56 1.35 -7.49
CA ARG A 160 1.32 0.68 -7.89
C ARG A 160 1.54 -0.80 -8.17
N LEU A 161 2.68 -1.18 -8.74
CA LEU A 161 3.04 -2.58 -8.92
C LEU A 161 3.09 -3.32 -7.58
N PHE A 162 3.75 -2.75 -6.56
CA PHE A 162 3.78 -3.35 -5.24
C PHE A 162 2.41 -3.42 -4.58
N ALA A 163 1.56 -2.39 -4.75
CA ALA A 163 0.19 -2.42 -4.25
C ALA A 163 -0.60 -3.58 -4.87
N SER A 164 -0.46 -3.82 -6.18
CA SER A 164 -1.08 -4.94 -6.89
C SER A 164 -0.59 -6.28 -6.36
N VAL A 165 0.74 -6.47 -6.27
CA VAL A 165 1.38 -7.69 -5.77
C VAL A 165 0.94 -7.99 -4.34
N PHE A 166 1.05 -6.99 -3.45
CA PHE A 166 0.69 -7.10 -2.04
C PHE A 166 -0.78 -7.45 -1.86
N SER A 167 -1.68 -6.70 -2.51
CA SER A 167 -3.12 -6.90 -2.37
C SER A 167 -3.56 -8.26 -2.92
N PHE A 168 -3.01 -8.67 -4.06
CA PHE A 168 -3.26 -9.97 -4.66
C PHE A 168 -2.78 -11.12 -3.75
N ALA A 169 -1.54 -11.05 -3.28
CA ALA A 169 -0.95 -12.04 -2.38
C ALA A 169 -1.71 -12.13 -1.05
N LEU A 170 -2.07 -10.99 -0.45
CA LEU A 170 -2.79 -10.94 0.81
C LEU A 170 -4.19 -11.54 0.69
N VAL A 171 -4.93 -11.26 -0.39
CA VAL A 171 -6.23 -11.90 -0.65
C VAL A 171 -6.09 -13.41 -0.79
N ILE A 172 -5.08 -13.90 -1.52
CA ILE A 172 -4.82 -15.34 -1.65
C ILE A 172 -4.50 -15.95 -0.29
N MET A 173 -3.64 -15.30 0.51
CA MET A 173 -3.24 -15.79 1.84
C MET A 173 -4.42 -15.83 2.82
N LEU A 174 -5.26 -14.80 2.86
CA LEU A 174 -6.42 -14.71 3.74
C LEU A 174 -7.53 -15.70 3.36
N ARG A 175 -7.67 -16.05 2.08
CA ARG A 175 -8.65 -17.04 1.59
C ARG A 175 -8.10 -18.45 1.46
N ARG A 176 -6.84 -18.70 1.83
CA ARG A 176 -6.24 -20.03 1.67
C ARG A 176 -6.77 -21.02 2.71
N ASP A 177 -6.91 -22.28 2.28
CA ASP A 177 -7.19 -23.39 3.18
C ASP A 177 -6.00 -23.67 4.13
N GLU A 178 -6.29 -23.98 5.39
CA GLU A 178 -5.25 -24.24 6.39
C GLU A 178 -4.55 -25.58 6.18
N ALA A 179 -5.31 -26.57 5.70
CA ALA A 179 -4.82 -27.93 5.48
C ALA A 179 -3.87 -28.06 4.28
N ARG A 180 -3.85 -27.07 3.37
CA ARG A 180 -2.98 -27.10 2.18
C ARG A 180 -1.60 -26.53 2.53
N PRO A 181 -0.49 -26.99 1.94
CA PRO A 181 0.83 -26.39 2.16
C PRO A 181 0.92 -24.95 1.60
N LEU A 182 1.83 -24.14 2.16
CA LEU A 182 2.09 -22.78 1.69
C LEU A 182 2.71 -22.87 0.30
N PRO A 183 2.24 -22.10 -0.71
CA PRO A 183 2.83 -22.10 -2.04
C PRO A 183 4.14 -21.29 -2.02
N TRP A 184 5.10 -21.71 -1.18
CA TRP A 184 6.38 -21.04 -0.97
C TRP A 184 7.16 -20.85 -2.27
N LYS A 185 7.03 -21.80 -3.21
CA LYS A 185 7.62 -21.68 -4.54
C LYS A 185 7.05 -20.49 -5.32
N SER A 186 5.73 -20.34 -5.35
CA SER A 186 5.07 -19.22 -6.03
C SER A 186 5.31 -17.89 -5.31
N VAL A 187 5.26 -17.88 -3.97
CA VAL A 187 5.54 -16.68 -3.16
C VAL A 187 7.00 -16.25 -3.32
N GLY A 188 7.93 -17.19 -3.26
CA GLY A 188 9.36 -16.96 -3.48
C GLY A 188 9.65 -16.48 -4.89
N PHE A 189 9.04 -17.10 -5.91
CA PHE A 189 9.15 -16.64 -7.29
C PHE A 189 8.60 -15.22 -7.47
N LEU A 190 7.43 -14.91 -6.89
CA LEU A 190 6.83 -13.58 -6.96
C LEU A 190 7.70 -12.53 -6.24
N ALA A 191 8.30 -12.90 -5.11
CA ALA A 191 9.22 -12.05 -4.37
C ALA A 191 10.50 -11.77 -5.18
N ILE A 192 11.12 -12.81 -5.75
CA ILE A 192 12.32 -12.66 -6.59
C ILE A 192 11.99 -11.83 -7.84
N ALA A 193 10.92 -12.17 -8.57
CA ALA A 193 10.52 -11.44 -9.76
C ALA A 193 10.21 -9.97 -9.43
N GLY A 194 9.48 -9.71 -8.33
CA GLY A 194 9.20 -8.36 -7.84
C GLY A 194 10.46 -7.58 -7.47
N SER A 195 11.38 -8.19 -6.72
CA SER A 195 12.67 -7.60 -6.34
C SER A 195 13.58 -7.33 -7.54
N SER A 196 13.59 -8.22 -8.52
CA SER A 196 14.36 -8.06 -9.76
C SER A 196 13.81 -6.91 -10.59
N VAL A 197 12.50 -6.88 -10.87
CA VAL A 197 11.84 -5.77 -11.57
C VAL A 197 12.07 -4.45 -10.81
N PHE A 198 11.95 -4.48 -9.49
CA PHE A 198 12.21 -3.33 -8.64
C PHE A 198 13.64 -2.79 -8.77
N SER A 199 14.63 -3.69 -8.74
CA SER A 199 16.05 -3.32 -8.85
C SER A 199 16.36 -2.74 -10.22
N VAL A 200 15.82 -3.35 -11.29
CA VAL A 200 15.97 -2.85 -12.67
C VAL A 200 15.35 -1.47 -12.81
N LEU A 201 14.10 -1.29 -12.36
CA LEU A 201 13.43 0.03 -12.39
C LEU A 201 14.14 1.06 -11.49
N GLY A 202 14.78 0.61 -10.41
CA GLY A 202 15.59 1.45 -9.53
C GLY A 202 16.84 2.00 -10.23
N ILE A 203 17.59 1.13 -10.91
CA ILE A 203 18.78 1.48 -11.71
C ILE A 203 18.41 2.46 -12.82
N LEU A 204 17.37 2.13 -13.61
CA LEU A 204 16.92 2.96 -14.74
C LEU A 204 16.54 4.38 -14.31
N ARG A 205 15.99 4.53 -13.10
CA ARG A 205 15.51 5.81 -12.58
C ARG A 205 16.57 6.64 -11.85
N SER A 206 17.47 5.99 -11.11
CA SER A 206 18.27 6.66 -10.08
C SER A 206 19.75 6.79 -10.47
N GLY A 207 20.17 6.21 -11.59
CA GLY A 207 21.54 6.28 -12.09
C GLY A 207 22.52 5.36 -11.33
N PRO A 208 23.82 5.40 -11.65
CA PRO A 208 24.83 4.57 -11.00
C PRO A 208 25.06 4.97 -9.54
N LEU A 209 25.32 3.97 -8.68
CA LEU A 209 25.54 4.16 -7.23
C LEU A 209 26.95 4.69 -6.89
N GLU A 210 27.84 4.83 -7.88
CA GLU A 210 29.28 5.05 -7.69
C GLU A 210 29.62 6.40 -7.05
N ASN A 211 28.75 7.40 -7.21
CA ASN A 211 28.98 8.77 -6.71
C ASN A 211 28.27 9.08 -5.39
N ILE A 212 27.67 8.08 -4.72
CA ILE A 212 26.91 8.29 -3.48
C ILE A 212 27.83 8.17 -2.26
N THR A 213 28.10 9.30 -1.61
CA THR A 213 28.95 9.42 -0.43
C THR A 213 28.14 9.39 0.87
N LEU A 214 27.40 8.30 1.12
CA LEU A 214 26.77 8.06 2.43
C LEU A 214 27.71 7.23 3.31
N PRO A 215 27.57 7.29 4.66
CA PRO A 215 28.39 6.51 5.58
C PRO A 215 27.97 5.03 5.56
N PHE A 216 28.23 4.35 4.45
CA PHE A 216 27.87 2.95 4.27
C PHE A 216 28.82 2.03 5.02
N SER A 217 28.25 1.02 5.69
CA SER A 217 29.00 -0.01 6.41
C SER A 217 29.81 -0.90 5.47
N ALA A 218 30.78 -1.63 6.04
CA ALA A 218 31.56 -2.62 5.30
C ALA A 218 30.67 -3.70 4.64
N MET A 219 29.59 -4.11 5.32
CA MET A 219 28.62 -5.07 4.79
C MET A 219 27.96 -4.56 3.51
N TYR A 220 27.50 -3.30 3.49
CA TYR A 220 26.88 -2.72 2.31
C TYR A 220 27.88 -2.62 1.15
N ARG A 221 29.11 -2.17 1.43
CA ARG A 221 30.14 -2.01 0.38
C ARG A 221 30.51 -3.34 -0.28
N ALA A 222 30.53 -4.43 0.48
CA ALA A 222 30.82 -5.78 -0.01
C ALA A 222 29.64 -6.43 -0.77
N ALA A 223 28.42 -5.90 -0.67
CA ALA A 223 27.25 -6.50 -1.29
C ALA A 223 27.25 -6.35 -2.83
N PRO A 224 26.68 -7.33 -3.57
CA PRO A 224 26.41 -7.20 -5.00
C PRO A 224 25.51 -6.01 -5.33
N LEU A 225 25.64 -5.45 -6.54
CA LEU A 225 24.92 -4.24 -6.97
C LEU A 225 23.39 -4.32 -6.78
N GLY A 226 22.79 -5.46 -7.11
CA GLY A 226 21.34 -5.67 -6.91
C GLY A 226 20.93 -5.64 -5.43
N ILE A 227 21.77 -6.17 -4.55
CA ILE A 227 21.52 -6.16 -3.09
C ILE A 227 21.73 -4.75 -2.53
N LYS A 228 22.73 -4.00 -3.02
CA LYS A 228 22.94 -2.59 -2.65
C LYS A 228 21.68 -1.75 -2.90
N TRP A 229 21.03 -1.92 -4.06
CA TRP A 229 19.77 -1.21 -4.34
C TRP A 229 18.63 -1.57 -3.38
N LEU A 230 18.48 -2.85 -3.05
CA LEU A 230 17.46 -3.30 -2.11
C LEU A 230 17.72 -2.77 -0.69
N LEU A 231 18.97 -2.83 -0.23
CA LEU A 231 19.38 -2.30 1.07
C LEU A 231 19.19 -0.79 1.12
N LEU A 232 19.66 -0.06 0.11
CA LEU A 232 19.53 1.40 0.03
C LEU A 232 18.06 1.81 0.09
N TYR A 233 17.20 1.19 -0.72
CA TYR A 233 15.78 1.51 -0.72
C TYR A 233 15.09 1.14 0.62
N GLY A 234 15.47 -0.01 1.19
CA GLY A 234 14.94 -0.48 2.47
C GLY A 234 15.40 0.31 3.69
N SER A 235 16.41 1.17 3.56
CA SER A 235 17.06 1.82 4.71
C SER A 235 17.21 3.34 4.59
N ALA A 236 17.09 3.90 3.39
CA ALA A 236 17.22 5.34 3.14
C ALA A 236 16.15 6.17 3.86
N GLY A 237 14.92 5.66 3.98
CA GLY A 237 13.84 6.35 4.68
C GLY A 237 14.16 6.62 6.16
N PRO A 238 14.41 5.59 6.99
CA PRO A 238 14.80 5.79 8.38
C PRO A 238 16.13 6.54 8.56
N TYR A 239 17.09 6.38 7.62
CA TYR A 239 18.33 7.15 7.61
C TYR A 239 18.04 8.65 7.46
N ASN A 240 17.29 9.03 6.43
CA ASN A 240 16.95 10.43 6.15
C ASN A 240 16.14 11.04 7.29
N PHE A 241 15.19 10.28 7.85
CA PHE A 241 14.45 10.69 9.05
C PHE A 241 15.37 11.04 10.22
N SER A 242 16.37 10.19 10.46
CA SER A 242 17.36 10.39 11.52
C SER A 242 18.28 11.57 11.28
N ALA A 243 18.71 11.76 10.03
CA ALA A 243 19.55 12.88 9.61
C ALA A 243 18.83 14.22 9.81
N ILE A 244 17.58 14.34 9.35
CA ILE A 244 16.80 15.57 9.51
C ILE A 244 16.48 15.87 10.97
N LEU A 245 16.17 14.85 11.77
CA LEU A 245 15.97 15.02 13.20
C LEU A 245 17.21 15.61 13.87
N THR A 246 18.39 15.11 13.53
CA THR A 246 19.67 15.56 14.07
C THR A 246 20.00 16.99 13.64
N LYS A 247 19.69 17.34 12.39
CA LYS A 247 19.95 18.67 11.83
C LYS A 247 18.97 19.75 12.31
N HIS A 248 17.96 19.37 13.09
CA HIS A 248 16.92 20.28 13.59
C HIS A 248 16.26 21.12 12.48
N TYR A 249 16.16 20.56 11.27
CA TYR A 249 15.59 21.26 10.13
C TYR A 249 14.06 21.23 10.19
N SER A 250 13.42 22.37 9.92
CA SER A 250 11.98 22.55 9.98
C SER A 250 11.44 23.16 8.69
N ASN A 251 10.45 22.51 8.09
CA ASN A 251 9.76 22.98 6.89
C ASN A 251 8.35 22.38 6.80
N ALA A 252 7.32 23.22 6.98
CA ALA A 252 5.93 22.80 6.94
C ALA A 252 5.37 22.67 5.51
N ASN A 253 6.01 23.26 4.50
CA ASN A 253 5.48 23.27 3.12
C ASN A 253 5.37 21.85 2.55
N PHE A 254 6.30 20.96 2.94
CA PHE A 254 6.26 19.57 2.51
C PHE A 254 5.00 18.85 2.99
N LEU A 255 4.60 19.04 4.25
CA LEU A 255 3.38 18.46 4.80
C LEU A 255 2.13 19.08 4.15
N ILE A 256 2.12 20.39 3.94
CA ILE A 256 1.00 21.09 3.29
C ILE A 256 0.76 20.53 1.90
N ASN A 257 1.81 20.32 1.10
CA ASN A 257 1.68 19.79 -0.25
C ASN A 257 1.26 18.31 -0.30
N GLN A 258 1.48 17.56 0.79
CA GLN A 258 0.99 16.18 0.90
C GLN A 258 -0.50 16.12 1.27
N VAL A 259 -0.95 17.02 2.15
CA VAL A 259 -2.31 17.02 2.72
C VAL A 259 -3.29 17.81 1.87
N VAL A 260 -2.86 18.93 1.28
CA VAL A 260 -3.74 19.83 0.52
C VAL A 260 -3.84 19.36 -0.93
N PRO A 261 -5.05 19.07 -1.44
CA PRO A 261 -5.23 18.66 -2.82
C PRO A 261 -4.75 19.74 -3.80
N LEU A 262 -4.22 19.31 -4.95
CA LEU A 262 -3.85 20.16 -6.09
C LEU A 262 -2.71 21.17 -5.84
N LYS A 263 -2.01 21.13 -4.69
CA LYS A 263 -0.81 21.95 -4.45
C LYS A 263 0.47 21.44 -5.13
N GLY A 264 0.39 20.31 -5.84
CA GLY A 264 1.50 19.69 -6.54
C GLY A 264 2.43 18.88 -5.61
N SER A 265 3.27 18.04 -6.21
CA SER A 265 4.31 17.29 -5.49
C SER A 265 5.49 18.22 -5.17
N VAL A 266 5.97 18.24 -3.94
CA VAL A 266 7.30 18.82 -3.67
C VAL A 266 8.32 17.88 -4.28
N VAL A 267 8.94 18.32 -5.37
CA VAL A 267 10.16 17.68 -5.86
C VAL A 267 11.21 17.93 -4.79
N THR A 268 11.61 16.91 -4.04
CA THR A 268 12.72 17.01 -3.06
C THR A 268 14.05 17.31 -3.75
N ALA A 269 14.20 16.95 -5.02
CA ALA A 269 15.34 17.37 -5.83
C ALA A 269 15.24 18.87 -6.16
N GLY A 270 16.26 19.64 -5.77
CA GLY A 270 16.26 21.10 -5.91
C GLY A 270 15.62 21.86 -4.73
N THR A 271 15.29 21.17 -3.64
CA THR A 271 14.91 21.83 -2.37
C THR A 271 16.12 22.14 -1.50
N ASP A 272 15.94 23.05 -0.56
CA ASP A 272 16.88 23.43 0.50
C ASP A 272 16.96 22.41 1.65
N ILE A 273 16.29 21.24 1.52
CA ILE A 273 16.32 20.19 2.54
C ILE A 273 17.75 19.65 2.64
N PRO A 274 18.38 19.69 3.84
CA PRO A 274 19.76 19.30 4.01
C PRO A 274 19.91 17.77 4.07
N LEU A 275 19.66 17.07 2.96
CA LEU A 275 19.91 15.63 2.82
C LEU A 275 21.41 15.37 2.63
N ASP A 276 21.94 14.32 3.27
CA ASP A 276 23.35 13.93 3.11
C ASP A 276 23.66 13.47 1.66
N ALA A 277 22.66 12.93 0.97
CA ALA A 277 22.73 12.63 -0.45
C ALA A 277 21.43 13.10 -1.12
N PRO A 278 21.42 14.29 -1.78
CA PRO A 278 20.22 14.85 -2.42
C PRO A 278 19.61 13.95 -3.50
N THR A 279 20.41 13.08 -4.11
CA THR A 279 19.97 12.08 -5.10
C THR A 279 19.18 10.93 -4.47
N ILE A 280 19.35 10.67 -3.17
CA ILE A 280 18.63 9.64 -2.40
C ILE A 280 17.57 10.30 -1.53
N ASN A 281 16.51 10.75 -2.19
CA ASN A 281 15.43 11.53 -1.61
C ASN A 281 14.25 10.68 -1.08
N VAL A 282 14.53 9.45 -0.66
CA VAL A 282 13.53 8.52 -0.12
C VAL A 282 13.22 8.89 1.33
N GLY A 283 11.95 9.15 1.64
CA GLY A 283 11.49 9.51 2.99
C GLY A 283 10.50 8.52 3.55
N THR A 284 10.45 8.40 4.87
CA THR A 284 9.34 7.71 5.56
C THR A 284 8.04 8.52 5.39
N GLU A 285 6.90 7.88 5.63
CA GLU A 285 5.59 8.55 5.76
C GLU A 285 5.60 9.67 6.81
N PHE A 286 6.47 9.53 7.82
CA PHE A 286 6.54 10.42 8.98
C PHE A 286 7.54 11.57 8.80
N PHE A 287 8.36 11.51 7.75
CA PHE A 287 9.36 12.52 7.41
C PHE A 287 8.76 13.94 7.24
N PRO A 288 7.59 14.12 6.59
CA PRO A 288 6.92 15.43 6.47
C PRO A 288 6.44 15.98 7.81
N PHE A 289 5.94 15.11 8.68
CA PHE A 289 5.49 15.46 10.02
C PHE A 289 6.67 15.83 10.93
N LEU A 290 7.81 15.14 10.79
CA LEU A 290 9.04 15.50 11.47
C LEU A 290 9.48 16.92 11.12
N MET A 291 9.52 17.26 9.82
CA MET A 291 9.92 18.60 9.38
C MET A 291 8.90 19.68 9.78
N ALA A 292 7.61 19.37 9.81
CA ALA A 292 6.59 20.39 10.11
C ALA A 292 6.35 20.61 11.61
N LEU A 293 6.43 19.54 12.41
CA LEU A 293 5.93 19.49 13.79
C LEU A 293 6.94 18.83 14.75
N GLY A 294 8.15 18.56 14.28
CA GLY A 294 9.21 17.92 15.07
C GLY A 294 8.93 16.45 15.43
N PRO A 295 9.70 15.91 16.40
CA PRO A 295 9.62 14.49 16.79
C PRO A 295 8.23 14.08 17.26
N VAL A 296 7.56 14.98 17.99
CA VAL A 296 6.22 14.74 18.55
C VAL A 296 5.19 14.59 17.42
N GLY A 297 5.26 15.44 16.39
CA GLY A 297 4.38 15.33 15.23
C GLY A 297 4.60 14.05 14.42
N ALA A 298 5.86 13.63 14.26
CA ALA A 298 6.18 12.35 13.62
C ALA A 298 5.59 11.17 14.41
N VAL A 299 5.78 11.13 15.72
CA VAL A 299 5.20 10.09 16.59
C VAL A 299 3.68 10.09 16.54
N ALA A 300 3.06 11.27 16.61
CA ALA A 300 1.60 11.39 16.48
C ALA A 300 1.12 10.83 15.14
N ALA A 301 1.80 11.11 14.03
CA ALA A 301 1.47 10.56 12.72
C ALA A 301 1.58 9.03 12.67
N ILE A 302 2.58 8.43 13.32
CA ILE A 302 2.70 6.96 13.46
C ILE A 302 1.46 6.39 14.16
N PHE A 303 1.04 6.99 15.28
CA PHE A 303 -0.13 6.53 16.03
C PHE A 303 -1.45 6.79 15.30
N VAL A 304 -1.56 7.89 14.54
CA VAL A 304 -2.73 8.14 13.68
C VAL A 304 -2.83 7.09 12.59
N LEU A 305 -1.72 6.73 11.94
CA LEU A 305 -1.70 5.68 10.94
C LEU A 305 -2.07 4.32 11.54
N TYR A 306 -1.59 4.02 12.76
CA TYR A 306 -1.98 2.83 13.50
C TYR A 306 -3.49 2.84 13.84
N GLY A 307 -4.03 3.98 14.27
CA GLY A 307 -5.47 4.15 14.51
C GLY A 307 -6.31 3.90 13.25
N LEU A 308 -5.86 4.40 12.09
CA LEU A 308 -6.49 4.13 10.79
C LEU A 308 -6.46 2.64 10.43
N LEU A 309 -5.34 1.96 10.71
CA LEU A 309 -5.21 0.53 10.52
C LEU A 309 -6.18 -0.25 11.41
N LEU A 310 -6.26 0.06 12.71
CA LEU A 310 -7.24 -0.54 13.62
C LEU A 310 -8.67 -0.30 13.17
N TRP A 311 -8.99 0.92 12.73
CA TRP A 311 -10.30 1.26 12.18
C TRP A 311 -10.63 0.42 10.95
N SER A 312 -9.69 0.26 10.01
CA SER A 312 -9.88 -0.56 8.81
C SER A 312 -10.11 -2.04 9.16
N VAL A 313 -9.43 -2.56 10.19
CA VAL A 313 -9.61 -3.94 10.66
C VAL A 313 -10.97 -4.11 11.33
N ARG A 314 -11.42 -3.14 12.14
CA ARG A 314 -12.76 -3.17 12.74
C ARG A 314 -13.86 -3.19 11.67
N ARG A 315 -13.67 -2.46 10.56
CA ARG A 315 -14.58 -2.43 9.40
C ARG A 315 -14.70 -3.77 8.65
N LEU A 316 -13.76 -4.70 8.85
CA LEU A 316 -13.88 -6.07 8.31
C LEU A 316 -14.91 -6.91 9.08
N ARG A 317 -15.27 -6.52 10.30
CA ARG A 317 -16.31 -7.19 11.09
C ARG A 317 -17.69 -6.59 10.72
N PRO A 318 -18.78 -7.38 10.63
CA PRO A 318 -18.92 -8.80 10.98
C PRO A 318 -18.68 -9.80 9.83
N THR A 319 -18.95 -9.42 8.57
CA THR A 319 -19.07 -10.35 7.42
C THR A 319 -18.03 -10.13 6.31
N VAL A 320 -16.93 -9.41 6.59
CA VAL A 320 -15.88 -9.07 5.62
C VAL A 320 -16.48 -8.44 4.35
N PRO A 321 -17.16 -7.28 4.44
CA PRO A 321 -17.73 -6.64 3.27
C PRO A 321 -16.64 -6.21 2.28
N LEU A 322 -16.95 -6.29 0.98
CA LEU A 322 -15.96 -6.14 -0.10
C LEU A 322 -15.20 -4.81 -0.02
N PHE A 323 -15.92 -3.70 0.13
CA PHE A 323 -15.30 -2.38 0.16
C PHE A 323 -14.52 -2.12 1.45
N SER A 324 -14.91 -2.70 2.59
CA SER A 324 -14.06 -2.66 3.78
C SER A 324 -12.80 -3.48 3.61
N LEU A 325 -12.87 -4.60 2.88
CA LEU A 325 -11.69 -5.36 2.49
C LEU A 325 -10.76 -4.52 1.60
N LEU A 326 -11.29 -3.81 0.61
CA LEU A 326 -10.48 -2.91 -0.22
C LEU A 326 -9.82 -1.78 0.59
N ILE A 327 -10.55 -1.18 1.54
CA ILE A 327 -9.99 -0.19 2.48
C ILE A 327 -8.85 -0.82 3.30
N PHE A 328 -9.07 -2.00 3.88
CA PHE A 328 -8.04 -2.70 4.64
C PHE A 328 -6.81 -3.02 3.79
N LEU A 329 -6.97 -3.51 2.56
CA LEU A 329 -5.86 -3.79 1.64
C LEU A 329 -5.05 -2.52 1.36
N ARG A 330 -5.72 -1.39 1.12
CA ARG A 330 -5.05 -0.11 0.91
C ARG A 330 -4.29 0.36 2.15
N VAL A 331 -4.97 0.37 3.31
CA VAL A 331 -4.41 0.87 4.57
C VAL A 331 -3.23 -0.01 5.01
N SER A 332 -3.37 -1.33 4.95
CA SER A 332 -2.28 -2.25 5.27
C SER A 332 -1.09 -2.10 4.32
N TYR A 333 -1.34 -1.89 3.02
CA TYR A 333 -0.27 -1.62 2.05
C TYR A 333 0.52 -0.34 2.39
N VAL A 334 -0.17 0.79 2.64
CA VAL A 334 0.52 2.04 2.98
C VAL A 334 1.22 1.95 4.33
N CYS A 335 0.71 1.15 5.28
CA CYS A 335 1.43 0.87 6.52
C CYS A 335 2.73 0.11 6.26
N VAL A 336 2.70 -0.91 5.39
CA VAL A 336 3.90 -1.69 5.02
C VAL A 336 4.92 -0.81 4.30
N MET A 337 4.44 0.12 3.47
CA MET A 337 5.30 1.05 2.74
C MET A 337 5.72 2.28 3.53
N SER A 338 5.18 2.49 4.74
CA SER A 338 5.44 3.69 5.55
C SER A 338 6.92 3.96 5.87
N PRO A 339 7.83 2.98 5.94
CA PRO A 339 9.26 3.28 6.10
C PRO A 339 9.94 3.75 4.80
N PHE A 340 9.30 3.58 3.64
CA PHE A 340 9.95 3.74 2.33
C PHE A 340 9.32 4.82 1.45
N ALA A 341 8.03 5.12 1.60
CA ALA A 341 7.37 6.10 0.75
C ALA A 341 6.16 6.75 1.44
N PRO A 342 6.02 8.09 1.36
CA PRO A 342 4.83 8.79 1.83
C PRO A 342 3.65 8.56 0.87
N GLN A 343 2.63 7.85 1.33
CA GLN A 343 1.42 7.50 0.59
C GLN A 343 0.15 7.52 1.44
N ALA A 344 0.24 7.35 2.76
CA ALA A 344 -0.90 7.22 3.66
C ALA A 344 -1.65 8.55 3.85
N PHE A 345 -0.93 9.65 4.09
CA PHE A 345 -1.53 10.97 4.36
C PHE A 345 -1.76 11.81 3.08
N THR A 346 -1.87 11.14 1.93
CA THR A 346 -2.12 11.81 0.65
C THR A 346 -3.62 11.95 0.38
N TRP A 347 -4.00 13.00 -0.35
CA TRP A 347 -5.38 13.17 -0.82
C TRP A 347 -5.89 11.96 -1.62
N THR A 348 -5.04 11.33 -2.44
CA THR A 348 -5.43 10.16 -3.24
C THR A 348 -5.81 8.96 -2.37
N ASN A 349 -5.14 8.77 -1.22
CA ASN A 349 -5.48 7.72 -0.27
C ASN A 349 -6.82 8.01 0.43
N ALA A 350 -7.01 9.25 0.90
CA ALA A 350 -8.27 9.69 1.49
C ALA A 350 -9.44 9.57 0.49
N GLY A 351 -9.23 9.99 -0.75
CA GLY A 351 -10.19 9.89 -1.85
C GLY A 351 -10.57 8.44 -2.15
N PHE A 352 -9.61 7.51 -2.16
CA PHE A 352 -9.91 6.08 -2.33
C PHE A 352 -10.76 5.52 -1.19
N ILE A 353 -10.46 5.88 0.07
CA ILE A 353 -11.25 5.48 1.22
C ILE A 353 -12.67 6.05 1.10
N GLY A 354 -12.80 7.34 0.78
CA GLY A 354 -14.08 8.00 0.53
C GLY A 354 -14.90 7.32 -0.58
N LEU A 355 -14.25 6.94 -1.68
CA LEU A 355 -14.88 6.21 -2.78
C LEU A 355 -15.36 4.82 -2.36
N CYS A 356 -14.57 4.09 -1.56
CA CYS A 356 -15.02 2.82 -1.01
C CYS A 356 -16.23 2.97 -0.10
N LEU A 357 -16.29 4.03 0.70
CA LEU A 357 -17.44 4.33 1.56
C LEU A 357 -18.67 4.74 0.74
N SER A 358 -18.52 5.55 -0.30
CA SER A 358 -19.63 5.91 -1.18
C SER A 358 -20.18 4.70 -1.94
N MET A 359 -19.31 3.81 -2.42
CA MET A 359 -19.72 2.56 -3.07
C MET A 359 -20.50 1.63 -2.12
N GLN A 360 -20.20 1.63 -0.81
CA GLN A 360 -21.01 0.89 0.17
C GLN A 360 -22.44 1.44 0.26
N VAL A 361 -22.60 2.76 0.20
CA VAL A 361 -23.92 3.41 0.18
C VAL A 361 -24.67 3.09 -1.12
N LEU A 362 -24.00 3.16 -2.27
CA LEU A 362 -24.59 2.80 -3.57
C LEU A 362 -25.10 1.34 -3.58
N VAL A 363 -24.35 0.41 -3.00
CA VAL A 363 -24.79 -0.98 -2.85
C VAL A 363 -26.06 -1.12 -2.00
N ALA A 364 -26.17 -0.33 -0.93
CA ALA A 364 -27.34 -0.34 -0.06
C ALA A 364 -28.60 0.11 -0.81
N TRP A 365 -28.47 1.07 -1.73
CA TRP A 365 -29.56 1.61 -2.54
C TRP A 365 -29.99 0.74 -3.72
N LEU A 366 -29.14 -0.16 -4.21
CA LEU A 366 -29.52 -1.06 -5.30
C LEU A 366 -30.61 -2.07 -4.87
N PRO A 367 -31.53 -2.52 -5.74
CA PRO A 367 -32.57 -3.51 -5.39
C PRO A 367 -32.00 -4.92 -5.06
N ASN A 368 -32.65 -5.71 -4.19
CA ASN A 368 -32.22 -7.10 -3.88
C ASN A 368 -33.14 -8.08 -4.58
N ARG A 369 -32.71 -8.56 -5.75
CA ARG A 369 -33.47 -9.58 -6.46
C ARG A 369 -33.53 -10.92 -5.70
N ARG A 370 -32.64 -11.15 -4.72
CA ARG A 370 -32.67 -12.37 -3.88
C ARG A 370 -33.68 -12.31 -2.72
N LEU A 371 -34.11 -11.12 -2.29
CA LEU A 371 -35.19 -10.95 -1.31
C LEU A 371 -36.57 -10.88 -1.98
N GLN A 372 -36.61 -10.67 -3.30
CA GLN A 372 -37.83 -10.58 -4.10
C GLN A 372 -38.28 -11.93 -4.67
N LYS A 373 -37.77 -13.07 -4.18
CA LYS A 373 -38.42 -14.36 -4.51
C LYS A 373 -39.80 -14.29 -3.86
N PRO A 374 -40.90 -14.19 -4.63
CA PRO A 374 -42.22 -14.11 -4.05
C PRO A 374 -42.44 -15.39 -3.24
N ILE A 375 -43.04 -15.25 -2.07
CA ILE A 375 -43.84 -16.33 -1.49
C ILE A 375 -44.97 -16.52 -2.52
N GLY A 376 -44.75 -17.42 -3.47
CA GLY A 376 -45.74 -17.86 -4.42
C GLY A 376 -46.35 -19.15 -3.90
N ASP A 377 -47.52 -19.00 -3.28
CA ASP A 377 -48.62 -19.95 -3.16
C ASP A 377 -48.27 -21.45 -3.10
N GLY A 378 -48.12 -21.92 -1.87
CA GLY A 378 -48.54 -23.26 -1.46
C GLY A 378 -49.48 -23.09 -0.27
N GLN A 379 -50.76 -23.33 -0.47
CA GLN A 379 -51.81 -23.30 0.54
C GLN A 379 -51.48 -24.21 1.73
N GLY A 380 -51.95 -23.82 2.92
CA GLY A 380 -52.33 -24.77 3.96
C GLY A 380 -51.43 -24.83 5.19
N GLU A 381 -51.97 -24.20 6.24
CA GLU A 381 -51.94 -24.62 7.65
C GLU A 381 -51.15 -23.73 8.61
N ALA A 382 -51.96 -23.06 9.43
CA ALA A 382 -51.57 -22.47 10.69
C ALA A 382 -51.02 -23.56 11.62
N SER A 383 -49.85 -23.32 12.21
CA SER A 383 -49.61 -23.70 13.59
C SER A 383 -48.65 -22.72 14.24
N ALA A 384 -49.18 -22.05 15.25
CA ALA A 384 -48.44 -21.28 16.23
C ALA A 384 -47.52 -22.17 17.07
N THR A 385 -46.39 -21.60 17.52
CA THR A 385 -45.62 -21.83 18.77
C THR A 385 -44.29 -21.07 18.58
N ALA A 386 -44.00 -19.90 19.20
CA ALA A 386 -43.66 -19.65 20.62
C ALA A 386 -42.72 -20.74 21.16
N VAL A 387 -41.46 -20.52 21.52
CA VAL A 387 -40.77 -19.45 22.29
C VAL A 387 -39.34 -19.28 21.79
#